data_AF-A0A5E4BFV2-F1
#
_entry.id   AF-A0A5E4BFV2-F1
#
_cell.length_a   1.000
_cell.length_b   1.000
_cell.length_c   1.000
_cell.angle_alpha   90.00
_cell.angle_beta   90.00
_cell.angle_gamma   90.00
#
_symmetry.space_group_name_H-M   'P 1'
#
loop_
_entity.id
_entity.type
_entity.pdbx_description
1 polymer ?
#
loop_
_entity_poly.entity_id
_entity_poly.type
_entity_poly.pdbx_seq_one_letter_code
_entity_poly.pdbx_strand_id
1 'polypeptide(L)'
;SSSMESSLTVLRVSLYHPTLGTAAFINVPLELQHDTSPLLIGRGHDTHLQLQVPHLSRRHLSLEPYLEPGSTLLAFCLKNLSRKSCVWVNGLLLRFLEQVPLSVTNRISFSNIQMTIHIERGTSLEAFVCCFHMSPSPLIYRPKAEETDEWESIPQGQPLLGSEERTPVHLGFSTSPPRLGTAHCSQALEEEQKYSSRGSCQTLLSASPAAESKAC
;
A
#
# COMPACT_ATOMS: atom_id res chain seq x y z
N SER A 1 25.52 9.31 -38.76
CA SER A 1 24.21 9.25 -38.09
C SER A 1 24.34 9.98 -36.76
N SER A 2 23.67 11.13 -36.59
CA SER A 2 23.57 11.75 -35.27
C SER A 2 22.74 10.82 -34.38
N SER A 3 23.36 10.19 -33.38
CA SER A 3 22.59 9.51 -32.34
C SER A 3 21.71 10.57 -31.68
N MET A 4 20.40 10.51 -31.91
CA MET A 4 19.45 11.32 -31.13
C MET A 4 19.60 10.84 -29.69
N GLU A 5 20.20 11.66 -28.83
CA GLU A 5 20.30 11.38 -27.42
C GLU A 5 18.88 11.36 -26.84
N SER A 6 18.39 10.17 -26.47
CA SER A 6 17.04 9.98 -25.98
C SER A 6 16.97 10.41 -24.50
N SER A 7 15.94 11.16 -24.16
CA SER A 7 15.73 11.62 -22.78
C SER A 7 15.07 10.52 -21.96
N LEU A 8 15.58 10.23 -20.77
CA LEU A 8 14.94 9.27 -19.87
C LEU A 8 13.63 9.84 -19.32
N THR A 9 12.62 8.98 -19.15
CA THR A 9 11.47 9.33 -18.32
C THR A 9 11.91 9.42 -16.87
N VAL A 10 11.49 10.45 -16.14
CA VAL A 10 11.86 10.70 -14.74
C VAL A 10 10.64 10.56 -13.84
N LEU A 11 10.73 9.66 -12.85
CA LEU A 11 9.76 9.50 -11.78
C LEU A 11 10.28 10.24 -10.54
N ARG A 12 9.70 11.40 -10.22
CA ARG A 12 9.96 12.08 -8.94
C ARG A 12 9.08 11.46 -7.87
N VAL A 13 9.71 10.71 -6.97
CA VAL A 13 9.06 9.96 -5.92
C VAL A 13 9.29 10.65 -4.59
N SER A 14 8.22 11.07 -3.91
CA SER A 14 8.32 11.48 -2.50
C SER A 14 7.73 10.42 -1.59
N LEU A 15 8.38 10.16 -0.46
CA LEU A 15 8.00 9.17 0.54
C LEU A 15 7.84 9.82 1.91
N TYR A 16 6.83 9.40 2.66
CA TYR A 16 6.58 9.83 4.03
C TYR A 16 6.05 8.67 4.86
N HIS A 17 6.54 8.55 6.10
CA HIS A 17 5.97 7.66 7.10
C HIS A 17 5.78 8.43 8.41
N PRO A 18 4.58 8.43 9.03
CA PRO A 18 4.27 9.31 10.15
C PRO A 18 5.07 9.02 11.43
N THR A 19 5.35 7.75 11.71
CA THR A 19 6.06 7.35 12.95
C THR A 19 7.56 7.15 12.75
N LEU A 20 7.95 6.38 11.73
CA LEU A 20 9.35 6.04 11.45
C LEU A 20 10.13 7.15 10.73
N GLY A 21 9.44 8.14 10.14
CA GLY A 21 10.10 9.21 9.39
C GLY A 21 11.02 8.66 8.29
N THR A 22 12.21 9.24 8.16
CA THR A 22 13.22 8.84 7.17
C THR A 22 13.84 7.47 7.45
N ALA A 23 13.78 6.96 8.69
CA ALA A 23 14.33 5.64 9.04
C ALA A 23 13.63 4.50 8.30
N ALA A 24 12.35 4.67 7.93
CA ALA A 24 11.62 3.72 7.08
C ALA A 24 12.23 3.56 5.67
N PHE A 25 13.04 4.52 5.23
CA PHE A 25 13.53 4.63 3.85
C PHE A 25 15.06 4.66 3.79
N ILE A 26 15.76 4.20 4.84
CA ILE A 26 17.22 4.29 4.95
C ILE A 26 17.98 3.58 3.81
N ASN A 27 17.38 2.55 3.21
CA ASN A 27 17.97 1.81 2.08
C ASN A 27 17.51 2.32 0.71
N VAL A 28 16.69 3.37 0.66
CA VAL A 28 16.23 3.96 -0.61
C VAL A 28 17.32 4.90 -1.12
N PRO A 29 17.86 4.67 -2.33
CA PRO A 29 18.87 5.56 -2.89
C PRO A 29 18.25 6.93 -3.25
N LEU A 30 19.08 7.96 -3.40
CA LEU A 30 18.60 9.27 -3.87
C LEU A 30 18.11 9.21 -5.32
N GLU A 31 18.78 8.41 -6.15
CA GLU A 31 18.44 8.19 -7.54
C GLU A 31 18.63 6.72 -7.92
N LEU A 32 17.77 6.22 -8.80
CA LEU A 32 17.87 4.87 -9.37
C LEU A 32 17.50 4.91 -10.84
N GLN A 33 18.45 4.63 -11.72
CA GLN A 33 18.15 4.28 -13.10
C GLN A 33 17.69 2.82 -13.17
N HIS A 34 16.62 2.57 -13.91
CA HIS A 34 16.04 1.24 -14.07
C HIS A 34 15.72 0.99 -15.55
N ASP A 35 15.84 -0.27 -15.96
CA ASP A 35 15.37 -0.71 -17.27
C ASP A 35 13.83 -0.77 -17.27
N THR A 36 13.22 -1.25 -18.35
CA THR A 36 11.76 -1.38 -18.43
C THR A 36 11.19 -2.62 -17.72
N SER A 37 11.97 -3.29 -16.88
CA SER A 37 11.42 -4.36 -16.04
C SER A 37 10.60 -3.79 -14.87
N PRO A 38 9.78 -4.62 -14.20
CA PRO A 38 8.96 -4.16 -13.09
C PRO A 38 9.80 -3.69 -11.89
N LEU A 39 9.65 -2.42 -11.49
CA LEU A 39 10.34 -1.89 -10.32
C LEU A 39 9.63 -2.36 -9.04
N LEU A 40 10.18 -3.40 -8.41
CA LEU A 40 9.69 -3.97 -7.16
C LEU A 40 9.96 -3.11 -5.92
N ILE A 41 8.94 -2.94 -5.08
CA ILE A 41 8.97 -2.20 -3.81
C ILE A 41 8.48 -3.12 -2.69
N GLY A 42 9.22 -3.22 -1.59
CA GLY A 42 8.84 -4.06 -0.45
C GLY A 42 9.91 -4.12 0.62
N ARG A 43 9.85 -5.12 1.51
CA ARG A 43 10.91 -5.36 2.52
C ARG A 43 11.93 -6.43 2.14
N GLY A 44 11.66 -7.16 1.06
CA GLY A 44 12.50 -8.28 0.61
C GLY A 44 13.84 -7.81 0.08
N HIS A 45 14.87 -8.65 0.21
CA HIS A 45 16.20 -8.39 -0.38
C HIS A 45 16.17 -8.48 -1.92
N ASP A 46 15.13 -9.08 -2.47
CA ASP A 46 14.86 -9.24 -3.90
C ASP A 46 14.06 -8.06 -4.49
N THR A 47 13.93 -6.95 -3.75
CA THR A 47 13.24 -5.74 -4.21
C THR A 47 14.24 -4.63 -4.52
N HIS A 48 13.94 -3.82 -5.52
CA HIS A 48 14.79 -2.69 -5.91
C HIS A 48 14.71 -1.56 -4.87
N LEU A 49 13.52 -1.31 -4.33
CA LEU A 49 13.32 -0.35 -3.23
C LEU A 49 12.94 -1.09 -1.95
N GLN A 50 13.94 -1.30 -1.09
CA GLN A 50 13.74 -1.94 0.19
C GLN A 50 13.34 -0.92 1.27
N LEU A 51 12.13 -1.06 1.81
CA LEU A 51 11.60 -0.22 2.87
C LEU A 51 11.68 -0.94 4.23
N GLN A 52 12.15 -0.22 5.26
CA GLN A 52 12.30 -0.71 6.63
C GLN A 52 11.03 -0.44 7.45
N VAL A 53 9.89 -0.99 7.00
CA VAL A 53 8.60 -0.85 7.66
C VAL A 53 8.13 -2.20 8.20
N PRO A 54 7.82 -2.31 9.52
CA PRO A 54 7.26 -3.52 10.09
C PRO A 54 6.00 -3.98 9.36
N HIS A 55 5.83 -5.29 9.22
CA HIS A 55 4.67 -5.92 8.57
C HIS A 55 4.48 -5.62 7.07
N LEU A 56 5.36 -4.83 6.44
CA LEU A 56 5.38 -4.68 4.99
C LEU A 56 5.58 -6.05 4.32
N SER A 57 4.97 -6.24 3.15
CA SER A 57 5.15 -7.50 2.40
C SER A 57 6.54 -7.55 1.76
N ARG A 58 7.09 -8.76 1.57
CA ARG A 58 8.42 -8.93 0.94
C ARG A 58 8.46 -8.24 -0.43
N ARG A 59 7.43 -8.48 -1.24
CA ARG A 59 7.06 -7.69 -2.40
C ARG A 59 5.70 -7.07 -2.10
N HIS A 60 5.60 -5.75 -2.09
CA HIS A 60 4.39 -5.05 -1.70
C HIS A 60 3.65 -4.49 -2.90
N LEU A 61 4.37 -3.83 -3.80
CA LEU A 61 3.84 -3.32 -5.05
C LEU A 61 4.95 -3.26 -6.10
N SER A 62 4.55 -3.06 -7.35
CA SER A 62 5.46 -2.81 -8.47
C SER A 62 5.00 -1.61 -9.28
N LEU A 63 5.98 -0.88 -9.82
CA LEU A 63 5.76 0.03 -10.95
C LEU A 63 6.09 -0.72 -12.23
N GLU A 64 5.13 -0.78 -13.14
CA GLU A 64 5.13 -1.61 -14.34
C GLU A 64 5.18 -0.67 -15.57
N PRO A 65 6.35 -0.46 -16.19
CA PRO A 65 6.45 0.31 -17.42
C PRO A 65 5.74 -0.42 -18.56
N TYR A 66 5.05 0.32 -19.43
CA TYR A 66 4.43 -0.23 -20.62
C TYR A 66 4.37 0.80 -21.74
N LEU A 67 4.16 0.33 -22.97
CA LEU A 67 3.97 1.18 -24.15
C LEU A 67 2.51 1.10 -24.60
N GLU A 68 1.86 2.26 -24.69
CA GLU A 68 0.52 2.34 -25.27
C GLU A 68 0.58 2.18 -26.80
N PRO A 69 -0.40 1.54 -27.45
CA PRO A 69 -0.44 1.43 -28.90
C PRO A 69 -0.34 2.80 -29.57
N GLY A 70 0.67 2.99 -30.42
CA GLY A 70 0.93 4.26 -31.11
C GLY A 70 1.63 5.34 -30.28
N SER A 71 1.97 5.06 -29.01
CA SER A 71 2.79 5.95 -28.19
C SER A 71 4.28 5.76 -28.52
N THR A 72 5.05 6.83 -28.35
CA THR A 72 6.52 6.83 -28.38
C THR A 72 7.12 7.09 -27.00
N LEU A 73 6.30 7.08 -25.95
CA LEU A 73 6.66 7.41 -24.57
C LEU A 73 6.25 6.28 -23.64
N LEU A 74 7.07 6.03 -22.62
CA LEU A 74 6.74 5.06 -21.56
C LEU A 74 5.57 5.57 -20.71
N ALA A 75 4.61 4.67 -20.49
CA ALA A 75 3.54 4.79 -19.50
C ALA A 75 3.82 3.82 -18.35
N PHE A 76 3.10 3.98 -17.23
CA PHE A 76 3.34 3.18 -16.02
C PHE A 76 2.03 2.74 -15.39
N CYS A 77 1.96 1.49 -14.96
CA CYS A 77 0.92 1.01 -14.06
C CYS A 77 1.52 0.80 -12.66
N LEU A 78 0.70 0.94 -11.62
CA LEU A 78 1.02 0.44 -10.29
C LEU A 78 0.22 -0.83 -10.03
N LYS A 79 0.90 -1.89 -9.57
CA LYS A 79 0.28 -3.17 -9.24
C LYS A 79 0.47 -3.52 -7.77
N ASN A 80 -0.59 -3.93 -7.09
CA ASN A 80 -0.50 -4.41 -5.71
C ASN A 80 -0.05 -5.88 -5.71
N LEU A 81 1.06 -6.17 -5.03
CA LEU A 81 1.61 -7.53 -4.86
C LEU A 81 1.39 -8.08 -3.44
N SER A 82 0.80 -7.30 -2.55
CA SER A 82 0.49 -7.72 -1.18
C SER A 82 -0.85 -8.44 -1.10
N ARG A 83 -0.84 -9.60 -0.45
CA ARG A 83 -2.06 -10.29 0.00
C ARG A 83 -2.61 -9.76 1.33
N LYS A 84 -1.80 -9.02 2.08
CA LYS A 84 -2.08 -8.61 3.46
C LYS A 84 -2.53 -7.16 3.58
N SER A 85 -2.14 -6.31 2.63
CA SER A 85 -2.49 -4.89 2.60
C SER A 85 -3.11 -4.55 1.26
N CYS A 86 -4.07 -3.64 1.29
CA CYS A 86 -4.50 -2.95 0.07
C CYS A 86 -3.57 -1.76 -0.19
N VAL A 87 -3.60 -1.27 -1.42
CA VAL A 87 -2.93 -0.03 -1.83
C VAL A 87 -4.00 0.93 -2.32
N TRP A 88 -3.93 2.20 -1.92
CA TRP A 88 -4.79 3.24 -2.47
C TRP A 88 -3.99 4.07 -3.47
N VAL A 89 -4.55 4.35 -4.65
CA VAL A 89 -3.96 5.20 -5.70
C VAL A 89 -4.99 6.21 -6.14
N ASN A 90 -4.75 7.50 -5.90
CA ASN A 90 -5.67 8.60 -6.25
C ASN A 90 -7.11 8.39 -5.71
N GLY A 91 -7.23 7.72 -4.55
CA GLY A 91 -8.53 7.37 -3.95
C GLY A 91 -9.13 6.04 -4.43
N LEU A 92 -8.53 5.38 -5.43
CA LEU A 92 -8.93 4.04 -5.88
C LEU A 92 -8.23 2.96 -5.04
N LEU A 93 -9.00 1.98 -4.57
CA LEU A 93 -8.50 0.84 -3.81
C LEU A 93 -8.01 -0.27 -4.76
N LEU A 94 -6.80 -0.77 -4.52
CA LEU A 94 -6.21 -1.93 -5.21
C LEU A 94 -6.04 -3.10 -4.23
N ARG A 95 -6.70 -4.21 -4.52
CA ARG A 95 -6.54 -5.51 -3.86
C ARG A 95 -5.39 -6.29 -4.50
N PHE A 96 -5.14 -7.50 -4.00
CA PHE A 96 -4.04 -8.34 -4.47
C PHE A 96 -4.11 -8.57 -5.99
N LEU A 97 -3.00 -8.28 -6.68
CA LEU A 97 -2.79 -8.35 -8.13
C LEU A 97 -3.58 -7.37 -8.99
N GLU A 98 -4.41 -6.52 -8.39
CA GLU A 98 -5.04 -5.42 -9.12
C GLU A 98 -3.99 -4.37 -9.49
N GLN A 99 -4.18 -3.75 -10.64
CA GLN A 99 -3.32 -2.70 -11.17
C GLN A 99 -4.12 -1.53 -11.71
N VAL A 100 -3.52 -0.35 -11.71
CA VAL A 100 -4.10 0.88 -12.28
C VAL A 100 -3.04 1.65 -13.06
N PRO A 101 -3.38 2.24 -14.22
CA PRO A 101 -2.49 3.16 -14.91
C PRO A 101 -2.25 4.41 -14.05
N LEU A 102 -1.02 4.91 -14.08
CA LEU A 102 -0.62 6.12 -13.40
C LEU A 102 -0.79 7.34 -14.32
N SER A 103 -1.24 8.45 -13.72
CA SER A 103 -1.31 9.75 -14.39
C SER A 103 -0.01 10.54 -14.18
N VAL A 104 0.03 11.81 -14.59
CA VAL A 104 1.19 12.68 -14.35
C VAL A 104 1.50 12.85 -12.86
N THR A 105 0.48 12.89 -12.00
CA THR A 105 0.65 13.03 -10.54
C THR A 105 -0.21 12.01 -9.81
N ASN A 106 0.42 11.20 -8.96
CA ASN A 106 -0.25 10.09 -8.28
C ASN A 106 -0.01 10.17 -6.78
N ARG A 107 -1.09 10.04 -6.00
CA ARG A 107 -1.08 9.96 -4.54
C ARG A 107 -1.36 8.52 -4.13
N ILE A 108 -0.38 7.90 -3.49
CA ILE A 108 -0.38 6.49 -3.16
C ILE A 108 -0.29 6.33 -1.64
N SER A 109 -1.08 5.43 -1.05
CA SER A 109 -0.96 5.09 0.36
C SER A 109 -1.12 3.61 0.64
N PHE A 110 -0.24 3.05 1.47
CA PHE A 110 -0.22 1.64 1.86
C PHE A 110 0.60 1.46 3.13
N SER A 111 0.23 0.54 4.02
CA SER A 111 1.04 0.22 5.23
C SER A 111 1.54 1.46 6.02
N ASN A 112 0.69 2.47 6.19
CA ASN A 112 0.99 3.79 6.80
C ASN A 112 2.03 4.66 6.05
N ILE A 113 2.55 4.21 4.92
CA ILE A 113 3.38 4.98 4.01
C ILE A 113 2.47 5.85 3.14
N GLN A 114 2.85 7.10 2.98
CA GLN A 114 2.36 7.97 1.92
C GLN A 114 3.45 8.10 0.87
N MET A 115 3.05 8.03 -0.39
CA MET A 115 3.94 8.13 -1.54
C MET A 115 3.29 9.05 -2.57
N THR A 116 4.08 9.90 -3.21
CA THR A 116 3.64 10.61 -4.40
C THR A 116 4.61 10.34 -5.54
N ILE A 117 4.06 10.16 -6.75
CA ILE A 117 4.84 9.99 -7.97
C ILE A 117 4.43 11.07 -8.95
N HIS A 118 5.39 11.91 -9.36
CA HIS A 118 5.25 12.82 -10.49
C HIS A 118 6.06 12.30 -11.68
N ILE A 119 5.41 12.16 -12.84
CA ILE A 119 6.00 11.57 -14.04
C ILE A 119 6.38 12.69 -15.01
N GLU A 120 7.67 12.86 -15.27
CA GLU A 120 8.22 13.74 -16.30
C GLU A 120 8.59 12.88 -17.51
N ARG A 121 7.88 13.09 -18.63
CA ARG A 121 7.99 12.22 -19.80
C ARG A 121 9.33 12.39 -20.52
N GLY A 122 9.93 11.27 -20.91
CA GLY A 122 11.12 11.20 -21.76
C GLY A 122 10.89 10.32 -22.99
N THR A 123 11.76 10.45 -23.98
CA THR A 123 11.70 9.74 -25.27
C THR A 123 12.37 8.38 -25.29
N SER A 124 13.13 8.03 -24.26
CA SER A 124 13.71 6.70 -24.10
C SER A 124 12.64 5.67 -23.76
N LEU A 125 12.66 4.56 -24.49
CA LEU A 125 11.81 3.39 -24.24
C LEU A 125 12.56 2.25 -23.55
N GLU A 126 13.84 2.43 -23.27
CA GLU A 126 14.71 1.35 -22.75
C GLU A 126 14.96 1.47 -21.25
N ALA A 127 14.83 2.69 -20.71
CA ALA A 127 15.09 2.96 -19.31
C ALA A 127 14.34 4.19 -18.82
N PHE A 128 14.24 4.29 -17.50
CA PHE A 128 13.74 5.46 -16.77
C PHE A 128 14.60 5.69 -15.52
N VAL A 129 14.43 6.86 -14.91
CA VAL A 129 15.10 7.21 -13.65
C VAL A 129 14.05 7.49 -12.59
N CYS A 130 14.30 7.05 -11.36
CA CYS A 130 13.56 7.45 -10.17
C CYS A 130 14.42 8.40 -9.35
N CYS A 131 13.91 9.58 -9.02
CA CYS A 131 14.53 10.51 -8.06
C CYS A 131 13.70 10.52 -6.78
N PHE A 132 14.31 10.16 -5.65
CA PHE A 132 13.63 9.98 -4.38
C PHE A 132 13.81 11.17 -3.45
N HIS A 133 12.74 11.52 -2.73
CA HIS A 133 12.75 12.54 -1.70
C HIS A 133 11.99 12.03 -0.46
N MET A 134 12.65 12.03 0.70
CA MET A 134 12.04 11.60 1.96
C MET A 134 11.49 12.84 2.68
N SER A 135 10.17 13.00 2.66
CA SER A 135 9.51 14.17 3.21
C SER A 135 9.45 14.10 4.75
N PRO A 136 9.72 15.21 5.46
CA PRO A 136 9.50 15.30 6.90
C PRO A 136 8.02 15.51 7.27
N SER A 137 7.17 15.89 6.31
CA SER A 137 5.75 16.20 6.51
C SER A 137 4.84 15.30 5.66
N PRO A 138 3.57 15.11 6.07
CA PRO A 138 2.60 14.36 5.28
C PRO A 138 2.49 14.87 3.84
N LEU A 139 2.43 13.93 2.89
CA LEU A 139 2.27 14.20 1.46
C LEU A 139 0.80 14.26 1.04
N ILE A 140 -0.06 13.58 1.80
CA ILE A 140 -1.48 13.42 1.50
C ILE A 140 -2.26 13.99 2.68
N TYR A 141 -2.74 15.23 2.53
CA TYR A 141 -3.65 15.82 3.50
C TYR A 141 -4.99 15.09 3.49
N ARG A 142 -5.43 14.64 4.67
CA ARG A 142 -6.82 14.27 4.94
C ARG A 142 -7.38 15.34 5.88
N PRO A 143 -8.38 16.13 5.45
CA PRO A 143 -9.13 16.95 6.38
C PRO A 143 -9.70 16.02 7.45
N LYS A 144 -9.45 16.30 8.73
CA LYS A 144 -10.26 15.69 9.78
C LYS A 144 -11.66 16.25 9.59
N ALA A 145 -12.67 15.39 9.48
CA ALA A 145 -14.03 15.86 9.65
C ALA A 145 -14.14 16.32 11.10
N GLU A 146 -14.34 17.62 11.31
CA GLU A 146 -14.77 18.16 12.58
C GLU A 146 -16.24 17.72 12.73
N GLU A 147 -16.48 16.65 13.49
CA GLU A 147 -17.83 16.27 13.89
C GLU A 147 -18.34 17.40 14.80
N THR A 148 -19.16 18.29 14.25
CA THR A 148 -19.95 19.22 15.02
C THR A 148 -21.24 18.49 15.39
N ASP A 149 -21.40 18.16 16.67
CA ASP A 149 -22.58 17.50 17.26
C ASP A 149 -23.84 18.42 17.27
N GLU A 150 -24.09 19.16 16.20
CA GLU A 150 -25.27 20.03 16.07
C GLU A 150 -26.43 19.30 15.36
N TRP A 151 -26.80 18.12 15.85
CA TRP A 151 -28.07 17.50 15.45
C TRP A 151 -29.14 17.77 16.52
N GLU A 152 -30.10 18.62 16.14
CA GLU A 152 -31.44 18.79 16.74
C GLU A 152 -31.55 19.31 18.20
N SER A 153 -31.49 20.64 18.37
CA SER A 153 -32.33 21.30 19.38
C SER A 153 -33.69 21.62 18.77
N ILE A 154 -34.60 20.64 18.74
CA ILE A 154 -36.01 20.91 18.45
C ILE A 154 -36.58 21.73 19.62
N PRO A 155 -37.16 22.94 19.40
CA PRO A 155 -37.77 23.69 20.48
C PRO A 155 -39.03 22.95 20.96
N GLN A 156 -39.00 22.45 22.20
CA GLN A 156 -40.19 22.00 22.92
C GLN A 156 -41.08 23.21 23.21
N GLY A 157 -42.11 23.41 22.41
CA GLY A 157 -43.16 24.40 22.69
C GLY A 157 -43.96 23.99 23.93
N GLN A 158 -44.00 24.85 24.96
CA GLN A 158 -44.95 24.79 26.07
C GLN A 158 -46.26 25.55 25.71
N PRO A 159 -47.25 25.67 26.63
CA PRO A 159 -48.27 24.67 26.96
C PRO A 159 -49.71 25.24 26.81
N LEU A 160 -50.75 24.42 26.71
CA LEU A 160 -52.14 24.92 26.87
C LEU A 160 -52.97 24.05 27.83
N LEU A 161 -53.44 24.71 28.88
CA LEU A 161 -54.34 24.29 29.95
C LEU A 161 -55.75 23.91 29.46
N GLY A 162 -56.39 22.93 30.09
CA GLY A 162 -57.84 22.70 29.98
C GLY A 162 -58.39 21.50 30.77
N SER A 163 -58.90 21.78 31.98
CA SER A 163 -59.95 21.13 32.81
C SER A 163 -60.30 19.63 32.75
N GLU A 164 -60.29 19.02 33.95
CA GLU A 164 -61.28 18.09 34.58
C GLU A 164 -61.59 16.72 33.89
N GLU A 165 -61.87 15.59 34.56
CA GLU A 165 -62.07 15.18 35.95
C GLU A 165 -62.18 13.61 35.97
N ARG A 166 -61.90 13.00 37.14
CA ARG A 166 -62.22 11.63 37.64
C ARG A 166 -61.25 10.43 37.43
N THR A 167 -60.90 9.89 38.60
CA THR A 167 -60.19 8.68 39.07
C THR A 167 -60.95 7.35 38.82
N PRO A 168 -60.52 6.16 39.33
CA PRO A 168 -59.19 5.51 39.29
C PRO A 168 -59.27 3.96 39.06
N VAL A 169 -58.36 3.28 38.34
CA VAL A 169 -58.13 1.82 38.52
C VAL A 169 -56.69 1.38 38.19
N HIS A 170 -55.98 1.01 39.26
CA HIS A 170 -55.15 -0.19 39.53
C HIS A 170 -54.33 -0.95 38.44
N LEU A 171 -53.13 -1.39 38.89
CA LEU A 171 -52.16 -2.42 38.39
C LEU A 171 -51.10 -1.87 37.42
N GLY A 172 -49.79 -1.81 37.68
CA GLY A 172 -48.94 -2.48 38.66
C GLY A 172 -48.01 -3.44 37.94
N PHE A 173 -46.88 -2.99 37.37
CA PHE A 173 -45.75 -3.87 36.99
C PHE A 173 -44.42 -3.11 37.00
N SER A 174 -43.47 -3.65 37.75
CA SER A 174 -42.06 -3.27 37.77
C SER A 174 -41.35 -3.79 36.52
N THR A 175 -40.57 -2.95 35.84
CA THR A 175 -39.57 -3.39 34.87
C THR A 175 -38.25 -2.64 35.09
N SER A 176 -37.25 -3.40 35.50
CA SER A 176 -35.84 -3.05 35.63
C SER A 176 -35.18 -2.73 34.28
N PRO A 177 -34.06 -1.97 34.27
CA PRO A 177 -33.41 -1.51 33.03
C PRO A 177 -32.58 -2.61 32.35
N PRO A 178 -32.48 -2.61 31.01
CA PRO A 178 -31.63 -3.56 30.28
C PRO A 178 -30.16 -3.17 30.37
N ARG A 179 -29.32 -4.17 30.69
CA ARG A 179 -27.86 -4.05 30.80
C ARG A 179 -27.19 -4.07 29.42
N LEU A 180 -26.18 -3.21 29.31
CA LEU A 180 -25.22 -3.05 28.23
C LEU A 180 -24.47 -4.37 27.94
N GLY A 181 -24.56 -4.88 26.71
CA GLY A 181 -23.81 -6.04 26.25
C GLY A 181 -22.46 -5.64 25.69
N THR A 182 -21.40 -5.82 26.47
CA THR A 182 -20.00 -5.81 26.01
C THR A 182 -19.68 -7.12 25.29
N ALA A 183 -19.40 -7.07 23.98
CA ALA A 183 -18.88 -8.21 23.24
C ALA A 183 -17.36 -8.31 23.43
N HIS A 184 -16.95 -9.28 24.25
CA HIS A 184 -15.58 -9.77 24.36
C HIS A 184 -15.43 -10.95 23.40
N CYS A 185 -14.48 -10.90 22.46
CA CYS A 185 -14.15 -12.04 21.61
C CYS A 185 -12.84 -12.66 22.13
N SER A 186 -12.94 -13.82 22.76
CA SER A 186 -11.82 -14.59 23.30
C SER A 186 -11.36 -15.68 22.32
N GLN A 187 -10.07 -16.00 22.42
CA GLN A 187 -9.25 -16.87 21.59
C GLN A 187 -9.54 -18.39 21.73
N ALA A 188 -9.12 -19.16 20.72
CA ALA A 188 -8.50 -20.51 20.79
C ALA A 188 -7.86 -20.78 19.40
N LEU A 189 -6.54 -20.98 19.21
CA LEU A 189 -5.71 -22.21 19.38
C LEU A 189 -6.39 -23.46 18.80
N GLU A 190 -5.80 -24.38 18.04
CA GLU A 190 -4.48 -24.73 17.48
C GLU A 190 -4.81 -25.91 16.53
N GLU A 191 -4.12 -26.08 15.39
CA GLU A 191 -3.90 -27.43 14.85
C GLU A 191 -2.70 -27.45 13.89
N GLU A 192 -1.64 -28.09 14.35
CA GLU A 192 -0.43 -28.47 13.65
C GLU A 192 -0.51 -29.99 13.45
N GLN A 193 -0.38 -30.50 12.22
CA GLN A 193 0.51 -31.61 11.84
C GLN A 193 0.17 -32.26 10.48
N LYS A 194 1.26 -32.60 9.77
CA LYS A 194 1.45 -33.80 8.94
C LYS A 194 1.18 -33.69 7.43
N TYR A 195 2.22 -33.25 6.70
CA TYR A 195 2.61 -33.96 5.48
C TYR A 195 4.13 -33.93 5.29
N SER A 196 4.79 -34.95 5.84
CA SER A 196 6.12 -35.38 5.43
C SER A 196 5.95 -36.67 4.64
N SER A 197 6.36 -36.69 3.37
CA SER A 197 7.38 -37.62 2.87
C SER A 197 7.40 -37.75 1.34
N ARG A 198 8.63 -37.65 0.81
CA ARG A 198 9.28 -38.39 -0.30
C ARG A 198 9.89 -37.50 -1.39
N GLY A 199 11.21 -37.61 -1.53
CA GLY A 199 11.96 -37.13 -2.69
C GLY A 199 13.40 -36.73 -2.38
N SER A 200 14.20 -37.66 -1.82
CA SER A 200 15.65 -37.52 -1.72
C SER A 200 16.27 -38.13 -2.97
N CYS A 201 17.06 -37.37 -3.72
CA CYS A 201 18.04 -37.91 -4.66
C CYS A 201 19.40 -37.31 -4.31
N GLN A 202 20.29 -38.22 -3.88
CA GLN A 202 21.65 -37.95 -3.47
C GLN A 202 22.57 -37.63 -4.65
N THR A 203 23.53 -36.77 -4.33
CA THR A 203 24.83 -36.52 -4.97
C THR A 203 25.60 -37.81 -5.28
N LEU A 204 26.17 -37.89 -6.48
CA LEU A 204 27.34 -38.73 -6.78
C LEU A 204 28.39 -37.91 -7.54
N LEU A 205 29.64 -38.14 -7.13
CA LEU A 205 30.89 -37.48 -7.49
C LEU A 205 31.38 -37.77 -8.92
N SER A 206 32.28 -36.89 -9.40
CA SER A 206 33.48 -37.09 -10.27
C SER A 206 33.48 -36.09 -11.44
N ALA A 207 34.59 -35.55 -11.95
CA ALA A 207 35.98 -35.41 -11.55
C ALA A 207 36.54 -34.31 -12.48
N SER A 208 37.49 -33.51 -12.01
CA SER A 208 38.29 -32.63 -12.89
C SER A 208 39.18 -33.45 -13.83
N PRO A 209 39.60 -32.85 -14.94
CA PRO A 209 41.03 -32.90 -15.23
C PRO A 209 41.59 -31.51 -15.54
N ALA A 210 42.74 -31.25 -14.93
CA ALA A 210 43.74 -30.34 -15.47
C ALA A 210 44.54 -31.11 -16.54
N ALA A 211 44.82 -30.48 -17.68
CA ALA A 211 45.94 -30.82 -18.54
C ALA A 211 46.38 -29.59 -19.34
N GLU A 212 47.64 -29.23 -19.16
CA GLU A 212 48.46 -28.32 -19.95
C GLU A 212 48.70 -28.85 -21.38
N SER A 213 48.83 -27.95 -22.36
CA SER A 213 49.92 -27.92 -23.39
C SER A 213 49.65 -26.75 -24.36
N LYS A 214 50.44 -25.67 -24.39
CA LYS A 214 51.66 -25.45 -25.21
C LYS A 214 51.50 -25.63 -26.73
N ALA A 215 51.77 -24.51 -27.43
CA ALA A 215 52.44 -24.35 -28.73
C ALA A 215 51.80 -24.92 -30.01
N CYS A 216 51.32 -24.02 -30.88
CA CYS A 216 51.97 -23.64 -32.14
C CYS A 216 51.34 -22.32 -32.64
#